data_AF-A0A947V166-F1
#
_entry.id   AF-A0A947V166-F1
#
_cell.length_a   1.000
_cell.length_b   1.000
_cell.length_c   1.000
_cell.angle_alpha   90.00
_cell.angle_beta   90.00
_cell.angle_gamma   90.00
#
_symmetry.space_group_name_H-M   'P 1'
#
loop_
_entity.id
_entity.type
_entity.pdbx_description
1 polymer ?
#
loop_
_entity_poly.entity_id
_entity_poly.type
_entity_poly.pdbx_seq_one_letter_code
_entity_poly.pdbx_strand_id
1 'polypeptide(L)'
;MLKTSLRHARMFIIGFGLSFLVANPAFAVTTCQALTLYGNAAVTGLCRTLSPGTQNLWVCGLTDANPDVHSTFNRTTPLHITVRTTVCEGASILAGSWPDALAIGVNQPEAICNVNVQNYVARFNAVPQTYGCQESFVQAEQLGRITPATATSYITLCNDPVLNCP
;
A
#
# COMPACT_ATOMS: atom_id res chain seq x y z
N MET A 1 46.02 -36.55 -15.49
CA MET A 1 45.74 -35.35 -14.68
C MET A 1 45.28 -34.28 -15.67
N LEU A 2 44.12 -33.62 -15.61
CA LEU A 2 43.11 -33.36 -14.59
C LEU A 2 41.78 -33.18 -15.34
N LYS A 3 40.71 -33.94 -15.01
CA LYS A 3 39.37 -33.77 -15.57
C LYS A 3 38.62 -32.73 -14.74
N THR A 4 38.33 -31.55 -15.28
CA THR A 4 37.47 -30.55 -14.65
C THR A 4 36.00 -30.89 -14.93
N SER A 5 35.35 -31.45 -13.91
CA SER A 5 33.90 -31.68 -13.88
C SER A 5 33.21 -30.40 -13.42
N LEU A 6 32.55 -29.68 -14.35
CA LEU A 6 31.55 -28.67 -13.98
C LEU A 6 30.27 -29.40 -13.55
N ARG A 7 30.09 -29.53 -12.23
CA ARG A 7 28.84 -30.00 -11.64
C ARG A 7 27.78 -28.92 -11.83
N HIS A 8 26.72 -29.29 -12.54
CA HIS A 8 25.50 -28.51 -12.65
C HIS A 8 24.86 -28.40 -11.25
N ALA A 9 24.97 -27.23 -10.64
CA ALA A 9 24.16 -26.89 -9.46
C ALA A 9 22.70 -26.78 -9.93
N ARG A 10 21.92 -27.81 -9.62
CA ARG A 10 20.46 -27.79 -9.83
C ARG A 10 19.89 -26.73 -8.91
N MET A 11 19.50 -25.61 -9.51
CA MET A 11 18.75 -24.53 -8.89
C MET A 11 17.44 -25.10 -8.35
N PHE A 12 17.36 -25.21 -7.03
CA PHE A 12 16.13 -25.53 -6.31
C PHE A 12 15.18 -24.35 -6.53
N ILE A 13 14.21 -24.53 -7.42
CA ILE A 13 13.04 -23.65 -7.49
C ILE A 13 12.19 -24.00 -6.27
N ILE A 14 12.47 -23.35 -5.14
CA ILE A 14 11.55 -23.32 -4.01
C ILE A 14 10.48 -22.30 -4.41
N GLY A 15 9.39 -22.79 -4.99
CA GLY A 15 8.19 -22.01 -5.19
C GLY A 15 7.64 -21.62 -3.82
N PHE A 16 7.97 -20.40 -3.36
CA PHE A 16 7.27 -19.75 -2.27
C PHE A 16 5.87 -19.42 -2.76
N GLY A 17 4.93 -20.35 -2.55
CA GLY A 17 3.52 -20.09 -2.72
C GLY A 17 3.12 -18.98 -1.74
N LEU A 18 2.80 -17.81 -2.27
CA LEU A 18 2.05 -16.79 -1.55
C LEU A 18 0.69 -17.38 -1.16
N SER A 19 0.62 -17.99 0.02
CA SER A 19 -0.64 -18.31 0.67
C SER A 19 -1.25 -16.99 1.14
N PHE A 20 -1.98 -16.32 0.24
CA PHE A 20 -2.89 -15.25 0.62
C PHE A 20 -3.99 -15.87 1.47
N LEU A 21 -3.84 -15.80 2.79
CA LEU A 21 -4.96 -16.00 3.70
C LEU A 21 -6.02 -14.95 3.31
N VAL A 22 -7.11 -15.43 2.72
CA VAL A 22 -8.21 -14.61 2.22
C VAL A 22 -8.78 -13.84 3.41
N ALA A 23 -8.48 -12.54 3.50
CA ALA A 23 -9.12 -11.68 4.47
C ALA A 23 -10.63 -11.73 4.24
N ASN A 24 -11.41 -11.78 5.30
CA ASN A 24 -12.86 -11.74 5.20
C ASN A 24 -13.25 -10.36 4.62
N PRO A 25 -13.72 -10.28 3.35
CA PRO A 25 -13.84 -9.01 2.64
C PRO A 25 -14.88 -8.07 3.27
N ALA A 26 -15.74 -8.59 4.16
CA ALA A 26 -16.78 -7.85 4.86
C ALA A 26 -16.27 -6.68 5.72
N PHE A 27 -14.97 -6.67 6.08
CA PHE A 27 -14.39 -5.61 6.93
C PHE A 27 -13.19 -4.90 6.27
N ALA A 28 -12.90 -5.19 5.00
CA ALA A 28 -11.82 -4.51 4.30
C ALA A 28 -12.14 -3.02 4.10
N VAL A 29 -11.09 -2.20 4.14
CA VAL A 29 -11.21 -0.76 3.84
C VAL A 29 -11.75 -0.59 2.43
N THR A 30 -12.80 0.21 2.27
CA THR A 30 -13.36 0.48 0.94
C THR A 30 -12.33 1.18 0.05
N THR A 31 -12.35 0.89 -1.25
CA THR A 31 -11.47 1.53 -2.23
C THR A 31 -11.54 3.05 -2.14
N CYS A 32 -12.73 3.60 -1.91
CA CYS A 32 -12.88 5.04 -1.80
C CYS A 32 -12.20 5.63 -0.54
N GLN A 33 -12.39 4.99 0.62
CA GLN A 33 -11.70 5.43 1.84
C GLN A 33 -10.18 5.32 1.69
N ALA A 34 -9.69 4.27 1.04
CA ALA A 34 -8.27 4.11 0.76
C ALA A 34 -7.73 5.19 -0.19
N LEU A 35 -8.49 5.57 -1.23
CA LEU A 35 -8.13 6.69 -2.12
C LEU A 35 -8.09 8.02 -1.35
N THR A 36 -9.11 8.28 -0.53
CA THR A 36 -9.19 9.51 0.27
C THR A 36 -8.06 9.58 1.30
N LEU A 37 -7.73 8.46 1.94
CA LEU A 37 -6.54 8.34 2.80
C LEU A 37 -5.27 8.66 2.03
N TYR A 38 -5.08 8.10 0.82
CA TYR A 38 -3.86 8.31 0.03
C TYR A 38 -3.64 9.78 -0.33
N GLY A 39 -4.68 10.50 -0.75
CA GLY A 39 -4.54 11.91 -1.08
C GLY A 39 -4.23 12.76 0.15
N ASN A 40 -4.92 12.54 1.29
CA ASN A 40 -4.59 13.24 2.53
C ASN A 40 -3.22 12.85 3.09
N ALA A 41 -2.78 11.60 2.92
CA ALA A 41 -1.45 11.14 3.28
C ALA A 41 -0.37 11.78 2.40
N ALA A 42 -0.66 12.04 1.11
CA ALA A 42 0.24 12.77 0.22
C ALA A 42 0.35 14.25 0.63
N VAL A 43 -0.76 14.91 0.95
CA VAL A 43 -0.78 16.29 1.47
C VAL A 43 0.10 16.43 2.71
N THR A 44 -0.05 15.51 3.67
CA THR A 44 0.68 15.53 4.95
C THR A 44 2.13 15.06 4.83
N GLY A 45 2.53 14.52 3.67
CA GLY A 45 3.85 13.94 3.45
C GLY A 45 4.06 12.58 4.14
N LEU A 46 3.01 11.98 4.71
CA LEU A 46 3.08 10.59 5.16
C LEU A 46 3.32 9.64 3.97
N CYS A 47 2.61 9.89 2.88
CA CYS A 47 2.87 9.26 1.60
C CYS A 47 4.05 9.96 0.92
N ARG A 48 5.25 9.38 1.04
CA ARG A 48 6.49 9.97 0.52
C ARG A 48 6.56 9.90 -1.00
N THR A 49 6.08 8.79 -1.53
CA THR A 49 5.96 8.57 -2.97
C THR A 49 4.59 7.97 -3.26
N LEU A 50 4.00 8.39 -4.38
CA LEU A 50 2.72 7.87 -4.83
C LEU A 50 2.90 7.36 -6.26
N SER A 51 2.62 6.07 -6.49
CA SER A 51 2.71 5.50 -7.84
C SER A 51 1.64 6.09 -8.76
N PRO A 52 1.86 6.16 -10.08
CA PRO A 52 0.81 6.52 -11.03
C PRO A 52 -0.44 5.64 -10.85
N GLY A 53 -1.63 6.26 -10.83
CA GLY A 53 -2.91 5.54 -10.71
C GLY A 53 -3.25 4.63 -11.90
N THR A 54 -2.44 4.65 -12.97
CA THR A 54 -2.55 3.77 -14.14
C THR A 54 -1.87 2.41 -13.95
N GLN A 55 -1.11 2.22 -12.88
CA GLN A 55 -0.47 0.93 -12.58
C GLN A 55 -1.47 -0.09 -12.01
N ASN A 56 -1.11 -1.38 -12.09
CA ASN A 56 -1.95 -2.46 -11.56
C ASN A 56 -2.21 -2.34 -10.05
N LEU A 57 -1.22 -1.83 -9.31
CA LEU A 57 -1.30 -1.61 -7.88
C LEU A 57 -1.01 -0.13 -7.59
N TRP A 58 -1.85 0.48 -6.75
CA TRP A 58 -1.69 1.85 -6.31
C TRP A 58 -0.90 1.84 -5.02
N VAL A 59 0.31 2.40 -5.08
CA VAL A 59 1.33 2.25 -4.05
C VAL A 59 1.62 3.60 -3.42
N CYS A 60 1.56 3.63 -2.10
CA CYS A 60 1.99 4.74 -1.28
C CYS A 60 3.25 4.33 -0.50
N GLY A 61 4.41 4.86 -0.87
CA GLY A 61 5.67 4.62 -0.17
C GLY A 61 5.71 5.37 1.16
N LEU A 62 5.96 4.65 2.25
CA LEU A 62 5.99 5.19 3.63
C LEU A 62 7.43 5.43 4.13
N THR A 63 8.40 4.87 3.43
CA THR A 63 9.85 4.93 3.67
C THR A 63 10.61 5.02 2.34
N ASP A 64 11.84 5.52 2.36
CA ASP A 64 12.61 5.78 1.13
C ASP A 64 13.61 4.67 0.74
N ALA A 65 13.87 3.68 1.61
CA ALA A 65 14.95 2.71 1.35
C ALA A 65 14.75 1.32 1.98
N ASN A 66 15.15 1.14 3.25
CA ASN A 66 15.17 -0.16 3.91
C ASN A 66 14.88 0.01 5.42
N PRO A 67 13.88 -0.68 5.99
CA PRO A 67 12.89 -1.51 5.29
C PRO A 67 12.08 -0.69 4.28
N ASP A 68 11.81 -1.28 3.12
CA ASP A 68 10.83 -0.76 2.15
C ASP A 68 9.45 -1.06 2.72
N VAL A 69 8.83 -0.04 3.30
CA VAL A 69 7.47 -0.09 3.81
C VAL A 69 6.59 0.76 2.91
N HIS A 70 5.57 0.12 2.33
CA HIS A 70 4.61 0.78 1.49
C HIS A 70 3.22 0.20 1.74
N SER A 71 2.21 1.04 1.51
CA SER A 71 0.83 0.59 1.45
C SER A 71 0.44 0.38 0.00
N THR A 72 -0.42 -0.61 -0.24
CA THR A 72 -0.89 -0.96 -1.58
C THR A 72 -2.36 -1.33 -1.56
N PHE A 73 -3.08 -0.96 -2.62
CA PHE A 73 -4.40 -1.49 -2.95
C PHE A 73 -4.71 -1.32 -4.44
N ASN A 74 -5.83 -1.88 -4.90
CA ASN A 74 -6.48 -1.50 -6.14
C ASN A 74 -7.98 -1.83 -6.02
N ARG A 75 -8.72 -1.94 -7.13
CA ARG A 75 -10.15 -2.28 -7.11
C ARG A 75 -10.47 -3.66 -6.55
N THR A 76 -9.55 -4.61 -6.66
CA THR A 76 -9.75 -6.03 -6.30
C THR A 76 -8.86 -6.49 -5.16
N THR A 77 -7.86 -5.70 -4.81
CA THR A 77 -6.86 -5.99 -3.78
C THR A 77 -7.11 -5.06 -2.60
N PRO A 78 -7.45 -5.60 -1.41
CA PRO A 78 -7.64 -4.82 -0.20
C PRO A 78 -6.42 -3.96 0.15
N LEU A 79 -6.66 -2.85 0.86
CA LEU A 79 -5.59 -2.06 1.46
C LEU A 79 -4.74 -2.92 2.38
N HIS A 80 -3.43 -2.93 2.14
CA HIS A 80 -2.48 -3.67 2.96
C HIS A 80 -1.15 -2.92 3.05
N ILE A 81 -0.43 -3.14 4.14
CA ILE A 81 0.95 -2.68 4.30
C ILE A 81 1.87 -3.84 3.97
N THR A 82 2.82 -3.60 3.07
CA THR A 82 3.91 -4.50 2.74
C THR A 82 5.19 -3.99 3.38
N VAL A 83 5.95 -4.91 3.96
CA VAL A 83 7.31 -4.65 4.43
C VAL A 83 8.24 -5.57 3.65
N ARG A 84 9.23 -4.98 2.99
CA ARG A 84 10.27 -5.69 2.24
C ARG A 84 11.65 -5.27 2.71
N THR A 85 12.50 -6.27 2.86
CA THR A 85 13.95 -6.14 3.09
C THR A 85 14.66 -7.04 2.08
N THR A 86 15.98 -7.16 2.16
CA THR A 86 16.76 -8.04 1.27
C THR A 86 16.51 -9.53 1.48
N VAL A 87 16.01 -9.95 2.66
CA VAL A 87 15.86 -11.36 3.05
C VAL A 87 14.46 -11.73 3.56
N CYS A 88 13.56 -10.76 3.65
CA CYS A 88 12.22 -10.94 4.18
C CYS A 88 11.24 -10.03 3.45
N GLU A 89 10.07 -10.56 3.14
CA GLU A 89 8.93 -9.83 2.62
C GLU A 89 7.65 -10.39 3.25
N GLY A 90 6.71 -9.52 3.57
CA GLY A 90 5.37 -9.92 3.94
C GLY A 90 4.40 -8.75 3.86
N ALA A 91 3.11 -9.06 3.96
CA ALA A 91 2.04 -8.07 3.94
C ALA A 91 1.04 -8.32 5.07
N SER A 92 0.36 -7.25 5.48
CA SER A 92 -0.76 -7.28 6.43
C SER A 92 -1.91 -6.48 5.85
N ILE A 93 -3.04 -7.15 5.62
CA ILE A 93 -4.28 -6.52 5.17
C ILE A 93 -4.87 -5.65 6.29
N LEU A 94 -5.36 -4.48 5.92
CA LEU A 94 -6.01 -3.54 6.82
C LEU A 94 -7.54 -3.67 6.72
N ALA A 95 -8.19 -3.37 7.83
CA ALA A 95 -9.63 -3.47 8.00
C ALA A 95 -10.17 -2.24 8.76
N GLY A 96 -11.50 -2.13 8.80
CA GLY A 96 -12.21 -1.05 9.48
C GLY A 96 -12.38 0.18 8.59
N SER A 97 -12.50 1.35 9.22
CA SER A 97 -12.75 2.63 8.55
C SER A 97 -11.70 3.65 8.95
N TRP A 98 -11.18 4.37 7.97
CA TRP A 98 -10.40 5.58 8.22
C TRP A 98 -11.32 6.80 8.13
N PRO A 99 -11.16 7.82 9.00
CA PRO A 99 -10.15 7.96 10.07
C PRO A 99 -10.46 7.19 11.37
N ASP A 100 -9.44 7.11 12.25
CA ASP A 100 -9.43 6.61 13.64
C ASP A 100 -9.76 5.13 13.93
N ALA A 101 -10.45 4.44 13.03
CA ALA A 101 -10.85 3.04 13.22
C ALA A 101 -10.15 2.08 12.24
N LEU A 102 -9.07 2.51 11.58
CA LEU A 102 -8.26 1.62 10.77
C LEU A 102 -7.51 0.66 11.70
N ALA A 103 -7.54 -0.63 11.37
CA ALA A 103 -6.91 -1.68 12.15
C ALA A 103 -6.21 -2.70 11.25
N ILE A 104 -5.37 -3.52 11.86
CA ILE A 104 -4.86 -4.73 11.23
C ILE A 104 -6.02 -5.74 11.13
N GLY A 105 -6.19 -6.35 9.97
CA GLY A 105 -7.25 -7.34 9.74
C GLY A 105 -7.10 -8.55 10.67
N VAL A 106 -8.23 -9.21 10.95
CA VAL A 106 -8.22 -10.44 11.76
C VAL A 106 -7.29 -11.48 11.13
N ASN A 107 -6.44 -12.10 11.95
CA ASN A 107 -5.42 -13.08 11.55
C ASN A 107 -4.34 -12.54 10.59
N GLN A 108 -4.12 -11.22 10.55
CA GLN A 108 -3.02 -10.61 9.79
C GLN A 108 -1.82 -10.32 10.72
N PRO A 109 -0.58 -10.32 10.19
CA PRO A 109 0.61 -10.16 11.00
C PRO A 109 0.78 -8.72 11.51
N GLU A 110 0.92 -8.55 12.83
CA GLU A 110 1.21 -7.26 13.47
C GLU A 110 2.67 -6.81 13.32
N ALA A 111 3.57 -7.75 13.02
CA ALA A 111 4.97 -7.49 12.76
C ALA A 111 5.44 -8.28 11.53
N ILE A 112 6.16 -7.63 10.64
CA ILE A 112 6.68 -8.19 9.39
C ILE A 112 8.14 -7.76 9.26
N CYS A 113 9.06 -8.69 9.04
CA CYS A 113 10.50 -8.38 8.93
C CYS A 113 11.04 -7.52 10.08
N ASN A 114 10.61 -7.80 11.32
CA ASN A 114 10.92 -7.02 12.54
C ASN A 114 10.39 -5.57 12.53
N VAL A 115 9.52 -5.22 11.59
CA VAL A 115 8.83 -3.93 11.53
C VAL A 115 7.44 -4.10 12.14
N ASN A 116 7.12 -3.27 13.13
CA ASN A 116 5.80 -3.22 13.73
C ASN A 116 4.82 -2.50 12.78
N VAL A 117 3.88 -3.24 12.22
CA VAL A 117 2.86 -2.74 11.27
C VAL A 117 1.87 -1.82 11.99
N GLN A 118 1.57 -2.07 13.27
CA GLN A 118 0.64 -1.26 14.06
C GLN A 118 1.09 0.22 14.13
N ASN A 119 2.40 0.49 14.12
CA ASN A 119 2.92 1.85 14.08
C ASN A 119 2.53 2.59 12.79
N TYR A 120 2.47 1.90 11.66
CA TYR A 120 2.06 2.50 10.38
C TYR A 120 0.54 2.66 10.31
N VAL A 121 -0.23 1.72 10.86
CA VAL A 121 -1.68 1.88 11.02
C VAL A 121 -2.03 3.09 11.89
N ALA A 122 -1.33 3.27 13.01
CA ALA A 122 -1.47 4.44 13.87
C ALA A 122 -1.14 5.75 13.13
N ARG A 123 -0.11 5.75 12.28
CA ARG A 123 0.23 6.90 11.43
C ARG A 123 -0.85 7.19 10.39
N PHE A 124 -1.48 6.18 9.81
CA PHE A 124 -2.62 6.38 8.91
C PHE A 124 -3.83 6.95 9.63
N ASN A 125 -4.18 6.43 10.82
CA ASN A 125 -5.26 7.00 11.63
C ASN A 125 -4.97 8.45 12.04
N ALA A 126 -3.70 8.81 12.25
CA ALA A 126 -3.30 10.18 12.55
C ALA A 126 -3.34 11.13 11.34
N VAL A 127 -3.58 10.65 10.11
CA VAL A 127 -3.78 11.52 8.95
C VAL A 127 -5.14 12.22 9.11
N PRO A 128 -5.19 13.56 9.16
CA PRO A 128 -6.45 14.29 9.21
C PRO A 128 -7.22 14.11 7.90
N GLN A 129 -8.53 13.88 8.00
CA GLN A 129 -9.45 13.91 6.86
C GLN A 129 -9.83 15.36 6.52
N THR A 130 -8.83 16.14 6.10
CA THR A 130 -9.02 17.57 5.78
C THR A 130 -9.78 17.75 4.47
N TYR A 131 -9.54 16.87 3.49
CA TYR A 131 -10.05 17.00 2.13
C TYR A 131 -10.78 15.72 1.68
N GLY A 132 -11.78 15.88 0.82
CA GLY A 132 -12.42 14.77 0.11
C GLY A 132 -11.48 14.11 -0.90
N CYS A 133 -11.91 13.00 -1.51
CA CYS A 133 -11.06 12.18 -2.39
C CYS A 133 -10.37 13.03 -3.46
N GLN A 134 -11.13 13.73 -4.30
CA GLN A 134 -10.59 14.51 -5.42
C GLN A 134 -9.75 15.69 -4.95
N GLU A 135 -10.29 16.46 -4.00
CA GLU A 135 -9.67 17.67 -3.49
C GLU A 135 -8.30 17.38 -2.86
N SER A 136 -8.17 16.27 -2.15
CA SER A 136 -6.90 15.89 -1.51
C SER A 136 -5.76 15.70 -2.52
N PHE A 137 -6.03 15.19 -3.73
CA PHE A 137 -5.03 15.05 -4.79
C PHE A 137 -4.71 16.37 -5.49
N VAL A 138 -5.71 17.26 -5.66
CA VAL A 138 -5.47 18.63 -6.14
C VAL A 138 -4.55 19.38 -5.17
N GLN A 139 -4.79 19.26 -3.86
CA GLN A 139 -3.96 19.91 -2.85
C GLN A 139 -2.56 19.31 -2.77
N ALA A 140 -2.41 17.98 -2.88
CA ALA A 140 -1.11 17.34 -2.93
C ALA A 140 -0.27 17.81 -4.14
N GLU A 141 -0.90 18.01 -5.30
CA GLU A 141 -0.25 18.57 -6.48
C GLU A 141 0.20 20.02 -6.25
N GLN A 142 -0.69 20.87 -5.73
CA GLN A 142 -0.39 22.29 -5.46
C GLN A 142 0.76 22.47 -4.47
N LEU A 143 0.92 21.53 -3.54
CA LEU A 143 2.03 21.47 -2.59
C LEU A 143 3.32 20.84 -3.18
N GLY A 144 3.31 20.43 -4.44
CA GLY A 144 4.44 19.78 -5.11
C GLY A 144 4.77 18.39 -4.55
N ARG A 145 3.83 17.74 -3.87
CA ARG A 145 4.02 16.39 -3.28
C ARG A 145 3.89 15.28 -4.30
N ILE A 146 3.07 15.51 -5.33
CA ILE A 146 2.86 14.60 -6.45
C ILE A 146 2.90 15.38 -7.77
N THR A 147 3.12 14.66 -8.87
CA THR A 147 3.12 15.27 -10.20
C THR A 147 1.69 15.54 -10.70
N PRO A 148 1.48 16.49 -11.62
CA PRO A 148 0.17 16.74 -12.24
C PRO A 148 -0.44 15.50 -12.90
N ALA A 149 0.39 14.66 -13.54
CA ALA A 149 -0.04 13.41 -14.15
C ALA A 149 -0.53 12.40 -13.10
N THR A 150 0.15 12.32 -11.95
CA THR A 150 -0.28 11.45 -10.84
C THR A 150 -1.59 11.96 -10.24
N ALA A 151 -1.71 13.26 -9.97
CA ALA A 151 -2.93 13.86 -9.47
C ALA A 151 -4.14 13.58 -10.39
N THR A 152 -3.97 13.83 -11.70
CA THR A 152 -5.02 13.57 -12.71
C THR A 152 -5.48 12.11 -12.70
N SER A 153 -4.55 11.16 -12.55
CA SER A 153 -4.88 9.73 -12.51
C SER A 153 -5.73 9.36 -11.29
N TYR A 154 -5.41 9.88 -10.10
CA TYR A 154 -6.20 9.60 -8.90
C TYR A 154 -7.51 10.39 -8.85
N ILE A 155 -7.56 11.62 -9.37
CA ILE A 155 -8.81 12.37 -9.51
C ILE A 155 -9.78 11.63 -10.43
N THR A 156 -9.26 11.01 -11.51
CA THR A 156 -10.07 10.15 -12.39
C THR A 156 -10.62 8.94 -11.63
N LEU A 157 -9.80 8.30 -10.80
CA LEU A 157 -10.24 7.18 -9.95
C LEU A 157 -11.31 7.61 -8.95
N CYS A 158 -11.14 8.75 -8.28
CA CYS A 158 -12.15 9.30 -7.37
C CYS A 158 -13.48 9.62 -8.08
N ASN A 159 -13.45 9.95 -9.38
CA ASN A 159 -14.66 10.21 -10.17
C ASN A 159 -15.28 8.95 -10.79
N ASP A 160 -14.69 7.77 -10.59
CA ASP A 160 -15.21 6.56 -11.18
C ASP A 160 -16.56 6.18 -10.53
N PRO A 161 -17.66 6.09 -11.31
CA PRO A 161 -18.99 5.81 -10.78
C PRO A 161 -19.11 4.42 -10.13
N VAL A 162 -18.21 3.48 -10.46
CA VAL A 162 -18.14 2.16 -9.82
C VAL A 162 -17.56 2.26 -8.41
N LEU A 163 -16.67 3.22 -8.16
CA LEU A 163 -16.04 3.40 -6.84
C LEU A 163 -16.89 4.25 -5.89
N ASN A 164 -17.82 5.06 -6.44
CA ASN A 164 -18.80 5.87 -5.72
C ASN A 164 -18.18 6.65 -4.54
N CYS A 165 -17.16 7.44 -4.84
CA CYS A 165 -16.57 8.32 -3.84
C CYS A 165 -17.43 9.56 -3.63
N PRO A 166 -17.92 9.80 -2.40
CA PRO A 166 -18.63 11.02 -2.06
C PRO A 166 -17.71 12.25 -2.03
#